data_AF-A0A2S9FQ72-F1
#
_entry.id   AF-A0A2S9FQ72-F1
#
_cell.length_a   1.000
_cell.length_b   1.000
_cell.length_c   1.000
_cell.angle_alpha   90.00
_cell.angle_beta   90.00
_cell.angle_gamma   90.00
#
_symmetry.space_group_name_H-M   'P 1'
#
loop_
_entity.id
_entity.type
_entity.pdbx_description
1 polymer ?
#
loop_
_entity_poly.entity_id
_entity_poly.type
_entity_poly.pdbx_seq_one_letter_code
_entity_poly.pdbx_strand_id
1 'polypeptide(L)'
;MAETVAGIFTEVIIAPAYEAGAVEVLKGKKNIRVLVAAEPQPGGTEFRQVSGGLLLQERDAVDAAGDDPNNWTLATGTPADAQTLTDLVFAWRTCRAVKSNAIVI
;
A
#
# COMPACT_ATOMS: atom_id res chain seq x y z
N MET A 1 -7.20 4.95 17.10
CA MET A 1 -6.08 5.13 16.15
C MET A 1 -5.33 6.44 16.36
N ALA A 2 -5.99 7.60 16.34
CA ALA A 2 -5.33 8.91 16.51
C ALA A 2 -4.48 9.02 17.80
N GLU A 3 -4.98 8.49 18.92
CA GLU A 3 -4.25 8.46 20.19
C GLU A 3 -2.95 7.65 20.12
N THR A 4 -2.99 6.49 19.46
CA THR A 4 -1.80 5.65 19.23
C THR A 4 -0.77 6.38 18.37
N VAL A 5 -1.21 7.04 17.28
CA VAL A 5 -0.33 7.83 16.41
C VAL A 5 0.27 9.01 17.14
N ALA A 6 -0.48 9.67 18.04
CA ALA A 6 0.04 10.75 18.88
C ALA A 6 1.15 10.28 19.85
N GLY A 7 1.25 8.99 20.14
CA GLY A 7 2.39 8.41 20.87
C GLY A 7 3.67 8.27 20.05
N ILE A 8 3.58 8.36 18.72
CA ILE A 8 4.68 8.05 17.77
C ILE A 8 5.11 9.33 17.07
N PHE A 9 6.43 9.53 16.89
CA PHE A 9 6.92 10.62 16.03
C PHE A 9 6.51 10.35 14.58
N THR A 10 5.55 11.12 14.09
CA THR A 10 4.93 10.95 12.77
C THR A 10 5.03 12.25 11.99
N GLU A 11 5.61 12.17 10.79
CA GLU A 11 5.78 13.33 9.91
C GLU A 11 4.49 13.75 9.20
N VAL A 12 3.81 12.77 8.59
CA VAL A 12 2.59 12.95 7.79
C VAL A 12 1.62 11.82 8.10
N ILE A 13 0.34 12.14 8.20
CA ILE A 13 -0.76 11.18 8.17
C ILE A 13 -1.78 11.62 7.12
N ILE A 14 -2.24 10.66 6.33
CA ILE A 14 -3.20 10.86 5.24
C ILE A 14 -4.33 9.84 5.39
N ALA A 15 -5.57 10.30 5.24
CA ALA A 15 -6.75 9.45 5.29
C ALA A 15 -7.84 9.97 4.33
N PRO A 16 -8.79 9.13 3.88
CA PRO A 16 -9.93 9.59 3.09
C PRO A 16 -10.87 10.50 3.89
N ALA A 17 -10.92 10.31 5.21
CA ALA A 17 -11.66 11.15 6.17
C ALA A 17 -11.10 10.94 7.58
N TYR A 18 -11.49 11.82 8.51
CA TYR A 18 -11.22 11.69 9.94
C TYR A 18 -12.51 11.78 10.73
N GLU A 19 -12.64 10.95 11.77
CA GLU A 19 -13.73 11.03 12.73
C GLU A 19 -13.69 12.34 13.54
N ALA A 20 -14.83 12.74 14.08
CA ALA A 20 -14.92 13.89 14.96
C ALA A 20 -13.94 13.76 16.14
N GLY A 21 -13.15 14.80 16.38
CA GLY A 21 -12.14 14.82 17.45
C GLY A 21 -10.79 14.17 17.11
N ALA A 22 -10.69 13.34 16.07
CA ALA A 22 -9.42 12.69 15.71
C ALA A 22 -8.32 13.69 15.32
N VAL A 23 -8.69 14.74 14.59
CA VAL A 23 -7.76 15.82 14.20
C VAL A 23 -7.26 16.59 15.42
N GLU A 24 -8.10 16.80 16.43
CA GLU A 24 -7.71 17.53 17.65
C GLU A 24 -6.70 16.74 18.48
N VAL A 25 -6.84 15.41 18.56
CA VAL A 25 -5.83 14.52 19.16
C VAL A 25 -4.50 14.62 18.42
N LEU A 26 -4.52 14.59 17.07
CA LEU A 26 -3.31 14.65 16.25
C LEU A 26 -2.61 16.01 16.32
N LYS A 27 -3.37 17.11 16.39
CA LYS A 27 -2.85 18.49 16.55
C LYS A 27 -2.08 18.72 17.84
N GLY A 28 -2.20 17.83 18.83
CA GLY A 28 -1.31 17.81 20.01
C GLY A 28 0.18 17.71 19.64
N LYS A 29 0.51 17.22 18.43
CA LYS A 29 1.85 17.29 17.84
C LYS A 29 1.94 18.47 16.87
N LYS A 30 2.66 19.53 17.27
CA LYS A 30 2.78 20.78 16.49
C LYS A 30 3.17 20.59 15.01
N ASN A 31 3.98 19.56 14.69
CA ASN A 31 4.61 19.41 13.38
C ASN A 31 4.00 18.31 12.49
N ILE A 32 2.98 17.56 12.96
CA ILE A 32 2.38 16.53 12.12
C ILE A 32 1.56 17.19 10.99
N ARG A 33 1.77 16.74 9.75
CA ARG A 33 0.93 17.12 8.61
C ARG A 33 -0.26 16.18 8.53
N VAL A 34 -1.46 16.70 8.77
CA VAL A 34 -2.72 15.93 8.70
C VAL A 34 -3.42 16.26 7.39
N LEU A 35 -3.56 15.27 6.51
CA LEU A 35 -4.06 15.44 5.15
C LEU A 35 -5.31 14.62 4.89
N VAL A 36 -6.27 15.21 4.19
CA VAL A 36 -7.40 14.49 3.59
C VAL A 36 -7.15 14.38 2.09
N ALA A 37 -7.27 13.18 1.54
CA ALA A 37 -7.12 12.97 0.10
C ALA A 37 -8.24 12.07 -0.42
N ALA A 38 -8.67 12.30 -1.66
CA ALA A 38 -9.64 11.45 -2.32
C ALA A 38 -9.06 10.04 -2.56
N GLU A 39 -9.94 9.05 -2.56
CA GLU A 39 -9.56 7.68 -2.89
C GLU A 39 -9.04 7.60 -4.34
N PRO A 40 -7.95 6.84 -4.58
CA PRO A 40 -7.38 6.72 -5.90
C PRO A 40 -8.32 5.96 -6.84
N GLN A 41 -8.34 6.38 -8.11
CA GLN A 41 -8.99 5.61 -9.17
C GLN A 41 -8.06 4.47 -9.62
N PRO A 42 -8.59 3.25 -9.86
CA PRO A 42 -7.81 2.14 -10.40
C PRO A 42 -7.20 2.45 -11.77
N GLY A 43 -6.06 1.81 -12.08
CA GLY A 43 -5.37 1.96 -13.35
C GLY A 43 -4.76 3.34 -13.59
N GLY A 44 -4.62 3.70 -14.87
CA GLY A 44 -4.04 4.96 -15.32
C GLY A 44 -2.58 4.84 -15.76
N THR A 45 -2.06 5.93 -16.33
CA THR A 45 -0.68 5.99 -16.84
C THR A 45 0.26 6.51 -15.75
N GLU A 46 1.40 5.84 -15.60
CA GLU A 46 2.55 6.35 -14.88
C GLU A 46 3.55 6.96 -15.87
N PHE A 47 4.09 8.11 -15.48
CA PHE A 47 5.07 8.85 -16.24
C PHE A 47 6.40 8.82 -15.51
N ARG A 48 7.45 8.34 -16.18
CA ARG A 48 8.81 8.30 -15.63
C ARG A 48 9.75 9.11 -16.50
N GLN A 49 10.21 10.24 -15.96
CA GLN A 49 11.16 11.10 -16.66
C GLN A 49 12.51 10.40 -16.83
N VAL A 50 13.10 10.55 -18.02
CA VAL A 50 14.46 10.13 -18.35
C VAL A 50 15.19 11.27 -19.05
N SER A 51 16.52 11.25 -19.10
CA SER A 51 17.29 12.26 -19.81
C SER A 51 16.84 12.33 -21.28
N GLY A 52 16.44 13.52 -21.73
CA GLY A 52 15.99 13.74 -23.11
C GLY A 52 14.53 13.32 -23.40
N GLY A 53 13.76 12.85 -22.42
CA GLY A 53 12.36 12.48 -22.68
C GLY A 53 11.57 11.93 -21.50
N LEU A 54 10.57 11.12 -21.83
CA LEU A 54 9.58 10.58 -20.89
C LEU A 54 9.22 9.15 -21.27
N LEU A 55 9.17 8.25 -20.28
CA LEU A 55 8.59 6.93 -20.41
C LEU A 55 7.15 6.96 -19.90
N LEU A 56 6.27 6.24 -20.59
CA LEU A 56 4.88 6.06 -20.22
C LEU A 56 4.63 4.57 -20.05
N GLN A 57 3.98 4.20 -18.95
CA GLN A 57 3.58 2.83 -18.69
C GLN A 57 2.20 2.79 -18.02
N GLU A 58 1.51 1.66 -18.11
CA GLU A 58 0.33 1.42 -17.29
C GLU A 58 0.78 1.26 -15.83
N ARG A 59 0.01 1.82 -14.89
CA ARG A 59 0.27 1.62 -13.46
C ARG A 59 0.03 0.16 -13.10
N ASP A 60 1.00 -0.43 -12.43
CA ASP A 60 0.85 -1.76 -11.84
C ASP A 60 -0.20 -1.72 -10.70
N ALA A 61 -1.38 -2.28 -10.99
CA ALA A 61 -2.52 -2.38 -10.10
C ALA A 61 -2.63 -3.74 -9.38
N VAL A 62 -1.67 -4.65 -9.59
CA VAL A 62 -1.69 -6.03 -9.09
C VAL A 62 -2.99 -6.74 -9.49
N ASP A 63 -3.25 -6.76 -10.79
CA ASP A 63 -4.44 -7.28 -11.47
C ASP A 63 -4.11 -8.22 -12.65
N ALA A 64 -2.86 -8.66 -12.78
CA ALA A 64 -2.48 -9.66 -13.77
C ALA A 64 -3.10 -11.03 -13.42
N ALA A 65 -3.19 -11.92 -14.39
CA ALA A 65 -3.75 -13.27 -14.17
C ALA A 65 -3.05 -14.02 -13.03
N GLY A 66 -1.73 -13.84 -12.88
CA GLY A 66 -0.93 -14.46 -11.81
C GLY A 66 -1.10 -13.81 -10.43
N ASP A 67 -1.80 -12.69 -10.31
CA ASP A 67 -2.07 -12.03 -9.01
C ASP A 67 -3.26 -12.65 -8.26
N ASP A 68 -4.12 -13.40 -8.96
CA ASP A 68 -5.18 -14.19 -8.35
C ASP A 68 -4.59 -15.53 -7.83
N PRO A 69 -4.70 -15.81 -6.51
CA PRO A 69 -4.21 -17.07 -5.94
C PRO A 69 -4.85 -18.33 -6.54
N ASN A 70 -6.03 -18.22 -7.18
CA ASN A 70 -6.64 -19.34 -7.89
C ASN A 70 -5.83 -19.78 -9.12
N ASN A 71 -4.97 -18.89 -9.65
CA ASN A 71 -4.10 -19.18 -10.79
C ASN A 71 -2.68 -19.58 -10.35
N TRP A 72 -2.42 -19.69 -9.05
CA TRP A 72 -1.11 -20.09 -8.55
C TRP A 72 -0.87 -21.59 -8.71
N THR A 73 0.39 -21.94 -8.96
CA THR A 73 0.83 -23.33 -9.04
C THR A 73 1.59 -23.70 -7.78
N LEU A 74 1.09 -24.68 -7.03
CA LEU A 74 1.79 -25.25 -5.89
C LEU A 74 2.97 -26.11 -6.39
N ALA A 75 4.18 -25.55 -6.30
CA ALA A 75 5.37 -26.24 -6.79
C ALA A 75 5.76 -27.47 -5.95
N THR A 76 5.54 -27.42 -4.63
CA THR A 76 5.86 -28.50 -3.67
C THR A 76 5.14 -28.28 -2.35
N GLY A 77 5.14 -29.30 -1.47
CA GLY A 77 4.56 -29.21 -0.13
C GLY A 77 3.05 -29.42 -0.08
N THR A 78 2.46 -29.15 1.08
CA THR A 78 1.01 -29.21 1.29
C THR A 78 0.35 -27.89 0.89
N PRO A 79 -0.90 -27.89 0.39
CA PRO A 79 -1.65 -26.67 0.16
C PRO A 79 -1.72 -25.81 1.43
N ALA A 80 -1.64 -24.49 1.26
CA ALA A 80 -1.83 -23.54 2.35
C ALA A 80 -3.26 -23.65 2.90
N ASP A 81 -3.41 -23.60 4.23
CA ASP A 81 -4.72 -23.38 4.82
C ASP A 81 -5.22 -21.94 4.55
N ALA A 82 -6.47 -21.67 4.90
CA ALA A 82 -7.10 -20.40 4.56
C ALA A 82 -6.39 -19.17 5.17
N GLN A 83 -5.85 -19.31 6.40
CA GLN A 83 -5.13 -18.23 7.06
C GLN A 83 -3.79 -17.98 6.35
N THR A 84 -3.03 -19.05 6.12
CA THR A 84 -1.74 -18.99 5.44
C THR A 84 -1.90 -18.42 4.02
N LEU A 85 -2.94 -18.81 3.29
CA LEU A 85 -3.20 -18.27 1.96
C LEU A 85 -3.51 -16.76 2.00
N THR A 86 -4.25 -16.30 3.02
CA THR A 86 -4.53 -14.87 3.22
C THR A 86 -3.23 -14.09 3.48
N ASP A 87 -2.34 -14.64 4.31
CA ASP A 87 -1.04 -14.03 4.60
C ASP A 87 -0.13 -14.02 3.35
N LEU A 88 -0.12 -15.08 2.55
CA LEU A 88 0.60 -15.14 1.27
C LEU A 88 0.08 -14.11 0.27
N VAL A 89 -1.24 -13.95 0.15
CA VAL A 89 -1.86 -12.93 -0.73
C VAL A 89 -1.51 -11.52 -0.23
N PHE A 90 -1.55 -11.28 1.08
CA PHE A 90 -1.13 -10.01 1.67
C PHE A 90 0.34 -9.70 1.36
N ALA A 91 1.25 -10.66 1.58
CA ALA A 91 2.67 -10.50 1.30
C ALA A 91 2.92 -10.25 -0.20
N TRP A 92 2.27 -11.00 -1.09
CA TRP A 92 2.35 -10.84 -2.54
C TRP A 92 1.98 -9.43 -2.99
N ARG A 93 0.79 -8.95 -2.61
CA ARG A 93 0.31 -7.61 -3.00
C ARG A 93 1.15 -6.48 -2.39
N THR A 94 1.65 -6.68 -1.17
CA THR A 94 2.49 -5.70 -0.47
C THR A 94 3.87 -5.57 -1.11
N CYS A 95 4.43 -6.68 -1.62
CA CYS A 95 5.78 -6.72 -2.18
C CYS A 95 5.98 -5.71 -3.33
N ARG A 96 4.94 -5.44 -4.13
CA ARG A 96 4.95 -4.42 -5.20
C ARG A 96 5.39 -3.02 -4.70
N ALA A 97 5.05 -2.65 -3.47
CA ALA A 97 5.39 -1.33 -2.92
C ALA A 97 6.87 -1.23 -2.48
N VAL A 98 7.55 -2.35 -2.26
CA VAL A 98 8.95 -2.42 -1.86
C VAL A 98 9.84 -2.34 -3.11
N LYS A 99 10.90 -1.53 -3.07
CA LYS A 99 11.81 -1.41 -4.22
C LYS A 99 12.56 -2.72 -4.45
N SER A 100 12.68 -3.14 -5.71
CA SER A 100 13.35 -4.38 -6.09
C SER A 100 14.85 -4.35 -5.79
N ASN A 101 15.49 -5.47 -5.42
CA ASN A 101 14.89 -6.78 -5.09
C ASN A 101 14.26 -6.75 -3.70
N ALA A 102 13.09 -7.38 -3.52
CA ALA A 102 12.27 -7.26 -2.32
C ALA A 102 11.90 -8.62 -1.71
N ILE A 103 11.80 -8.65 -0.38
CA ILE A 103 11.28 -9.77 0.41
C ILE A 103 10.34 -9.17 1.46
N VAL A 104 9.13 -9.74 1.58
CA VAL A 104 8.15 -9.43 2.62
C VAL A 104 7.91 -10.72 3.40
N ILE A 105 8.02 -10.65 4.73
CA ILE A 105 7.83 -11.77 5.67
C ILE A 105 6.55 -11.50 6.45
#